data_AF-A0A8J4WX50-F1
#
_entry.id   AF-A0A8J4WX50-F1
#
_cell.length_a   1.000
_cell.length_b   1.000
_cell.length_c   1.000
_cell.angle_alpha   90.00
_cell.angle_beta   90.00
_cell.angle_gamma   90.00
#
_symmetry.space_group_name_H-M   'P 1'
#
loop_
_entity.id
_entity.type
_entity.pdbx_description
1 polymer ?
#
loop_
_entity_poly.entity_id
_entity_poly.type
_entity_poly.pdbx_seq_one_letter_code
_entity_poly.pdbx_strand_id
1 'polypeptide(L)'
;MARLLGDTVYEVSAQGPAPIKDHFCLQITQTEVIWRWWRISVRADSRSMRPGEVRESHGEYLDDRRLQGQVLMVFGPRVLQYSVCLCQGQYDYLHRLPDSLLLLIMARLQLEDVARLALTCRRFRE
;
A
#
# COMPACT_ATOMS: atom_id res chain seq x y z
N MET A 1 -16.20 -15.43 11.26
CA MET A 1 -15.31 -14.45 11.93
C MET A 1 -15.18 -13.25 11.00
N ALA A 2 -15.44 -12.03 11.47
CA ALA A 2 -15.24 -10.84 10.65
C ALA A 2 -13.73 -10.61 10.44
N ARG A 3 -13.30 -10.45 9.18
CA ARG A 3 -11.91 -10.08 8.86
C ARG A 3 -11.78 -8.57 8.89
N LEU A 4 -10.90 -8.06 9.74
CA LEU A 4 -10.66 -6.62 9.87
C LEU A 4 -9.95 -6.03 8.64
N LEU A 5 -9.10 -6.84 8.01
CA LEU A 5 -8.41 -6.50 6.79
C LEU A 5 -9.27 -6.97 5.61
N GLY A 6 -9.51 -6.09 4.65
CA GLY A 6 -10.02 -6.46 3.33
C GLY A 6 -8.98 -7.29 2.56
N ASP A 7 -9.36 -7.85 1.43
CA ASP A 7 -8.47 -8.65 0.60
C ASP A 7 -7.27 -7.83 0.09
N THR A 8 -7.53 -6.57 -0.29
CA THR A 8 -6.49 -5.59 -0.60
C THR A 8 -6.21 -4.74 0.62
N VAL A 9 -4.95 -4.75 1.05
CA VAL A 9 -4.50 -4.00 2.22
C VAL A 9 -3.98 -2.63 1.80
N TYR A 10 -3.31 -2.54 0.67
CA TYR A 10 -2.79 -1.27 0.17
C TYR A 10 -2.79 -1.25 -1.35
N GLU A 11 -3.08 -0.10 -1.93
CA GLU A 11 -3.02 0.11 -3.37
C GLU A 11 -2.57 1.54 -3.65
N VAL A 12 -1.64 1.70 -4.58
CA VAL A 12 -1.18 3.01 -5.03
C VAL A 12 -0.82 2.95 -6.51
N SER A 13 -1.16 4.01 -7.24
CA SER A 13 -0.88 4.14 -8.67
C SER A 13 -0.17 5.45 -8.95
N ALA A 14 0.81 5.42 -9.85
CA ALA A 14 1.58 6.60 -10.23
C ALA A 14 2.18 6.44 -11.63
N GLN A 15 2.51 7.58 -12.23
CA GLN A 15 3.30 7.63 -13.46
C GLN A 15 4.79 7.57 -13.11
N GLY A 16 5.54 6.73 -13.83
CA GLY A 16 6.98 6.66 -13.67
C GLY A 16 7.70 7.96 -14.07
N PRO A 17 8.90 8.21 -13.53
CA PRO A 17 9.67 9.41 -13.86
C PRO A 17 10.05 9.45 -15.34
N ALA A 18 10.40 10.63 -15.83
CA ALA A 18 10.98 10.77 -17.16
C ALA A 18 12.30 9.97 -17.25
N PRO A 19 12.58 9.27 -18.37
CA PRO A 19 11.85 9.31 -19.64
C PRO A 19 10.72 8.26 -19.78
N ILE A 20 10.58 7.33 -18.83
CA ILE A 20 9.70 6.15 -18.94
C ILE A 20 8.24 6.58 -19.10
N LYS A 21 7.72 7.44 -18.21
CA LYS A 21 6.35 7.98 -18.26
C LYS A 21 5.21 6.94 -18.39
N ASP A 22 5.52 5.65 -18.23
CA ASP A 22 4.55 4.57 -18.13
C ASP A 22 3.76 4.67 -16.83
N HIS A 23 2.58 4.06 -16.79
CA HIS A 23 1.74 4.02 -15.60
C HIS A 23 2.01 2.73 -14.82
N PHE A 24 2.10 2.82 -13.50
CA PHE A 24 2.37 1.70 -12.61
C PHE A 24 1.33 1.64 -11.49
N CYS A 25 1.00 0.43 -11.05
CA CYS A 25 0.18 0.19 -9.86
C CYS A 25 0.86 -0.85 -8.99
N LEU A 26 1.00 -0.52 -7.70
CA LEU A 26 1.42 -1.44 -6.66
C LEU A 26 0.20 -1.76 -5.79
N GLN A 27 -0.14 -3.04 -5.70
CA GLN A 27 -1.22 -3.56 -4.87
C GLN A 27 -0.67 -4.61 -3.91
N ILE A 28 -0.96 -4.48 -2.62
CA ILE A 28 -0.56 -5.43 -1.58
C ILE A 28 -1.82 -6.04 -1.01
N THR A 29 -1.95 -7.35 -1.16
CA THR A 29 -3.01 -8.16 -0.56
C THR A 29 -2.51 -8.77 0.74
N GLN A 30 -3.36 -9.54 1.41
CA GLN A 30 -2.97 -10.25 2.63
C GLN A 30 -1.86 -11.29 2.42
N THR A 31 -1.67 -11.76 1.18
CA THR A 31 -0.76 -12.87 0.88
C THR A 31 0.28 -12.51 -0.18
N GLU A 32 -0.02 -11.55 -1.04
CA GLU A 32 0.76 -11.28 -2.25
C GLU A 32 1.01 -9.78 -2.44
N VAL A 33 2.09 -9.50 -3.15
CA VAL A 33 2.40 -8.21 -3.74
C VAL A 33 2.18 -8.33 -5.24
N ILE A 34 1.39 -7.42 -5.79
CA ILE A 34 1.04 -7.38 -7.21
C ILE A 34 1.58 -6.06 -7.77
N TRP A 35 2.45 -6.19 -8.76
CA TRP A 35 3.02 -5.07 -9.51
C TRP A 35 2.50 -5.08 -10.94
N ARG A 36 1.81 -4.00 -11.33
CA ARG A 36 1.27 -3.83 -12.68
C ARG A 36 1.86 -2.62 -13.36
N TRP A 37 2.02 -2.71 -14.68
CA TRP A 37 2.45 -1.58 -15.49
C TRP A 37 1.74 -1.54 -16.84
N TRP A 38 1.52 -0.32 -17.31
CA TRP A 38 0.94 0.00 -18.60
C TRP A 38 1.90 0.89 -19.35
N ARG A 39 2.34 0.41 -20.52
CA ARG A 39 3.22 1.21 -21.37
C ARG A 39 2.42 2.32 -22.05
N ILE A 40 2.82 3.57 -21.85
CA ILE A 40 2.15 4.74 -22.43
C ILE A 40 3.00 5.22 -23.60
N SER A 41 2.50 5.05 -24.83
CA SER A 41 3.20 5.55 -26.01
C SER A 41 2.22 6.11 -27.05
N VAL A 42 2.63 7.19 -27.72
CA VAL A 42 1.87 7.86 -28.77
C VAL A 42 1.97 7.11 -30.11
N ARG A 43 2.92 6.17 -30.25
CA ARG A 43 3.15 5.43 -31.48
C ARG A 43 2.00 4.44 -31.74
N ALA A 44 1.61 4.28 -33.01
CA ALA A 44 0.51 3.39 -33.38
C ALA A 44 0.79 1.92 -32.99
N ASP A 45 2.05 1.48 -33.10
CA ASP A 45 2.48 0.11 -32.81
C ASP A 45 2.35 -0.28 -31.34
N SER A 46 2.28 0.68 -30.42
CA SER A 46 2.09 0.41 -28.99
C SER A 46 0.63 0.28 -28.56
N ARG A 47 -0.35 0.56 -29.44
CA ARG A 47 -1.78 0.46 -29.11
C ARG A 47 -2.23 -0.97 -28.77
N SER A 48 -1.49 -1.98 -29.21
CA SER A 48 -1.78 -3.39 -28.94
C SER A 48 -1.00 -3.96 -27.74
N MET A 49 -0.16 -3.15 -27.08
CA MET A 49 0.61 -3.62 -25.93
C MET A 49 -0.30 -3.82 -24.73
N ARG A 50 -0.31 -5.06 -24.22
CA ARG A 50 -1.10 -5.41 -23.03
C ARG A 50 -0.36 -4.99 -21.76
N PRO A 51 -1.09 -4.70 -20.68
CA PRO A 51 -0.50 -4.45 -19.38
C PRO A 51 0.33 -5.66 -18.93
N GLY A 52 1.45 -5.40 -18.27
CA GLY A 52 2.23 -6.44 -17.60
C GLY A 52 1.83 -6.54 -16.13
N GLU A 53 1.98 -7.75 -15.58
CA GLU A 53 1.74 -8.04 -14.17
C GLU A 53 2.82 -8.99 -13.64
N VAL A 54 3.31 -8.72 -12.44
CA VAL A 54 4.11 -9.64 -11.62
C VAL A 54 3.40 -9.80 -10.28
N ARG A 55 3.32 -11.04 -9.80
CA ARG A 55 2.77 -11.39 -8.49
C ARG A 55 3.82 -12.15 -7.73
N GLU A 56 4.07 -11.71 -6.50
CA GLU A 56 5.04 -12.32 -5.59
C GLU A 56 4.36 -12.54 -4.25
N SER A 57 4.76 -13.59 -3.54
CA SER A 57 4.46 -13.71 -2.11
C SER A 57 5.16 -12.60 -1.32
N HIS A 58 4.73 -12.36 -0.09
CA HIS A 58 5.41 -11.39 0.78
C HIS A 58 6.88 -11.75 1.02
N GLY A 59 7.22 -13.04 1.13
CA GLY A 59 8.61 -13.49 1.30
C GLY A 59 9.47 -13.18 0.07
N GLU A 60 8.98 -13.54 -1.12
CA GLU A 60 9.66 -13.26 -2.39
C GLU A 60 9.89 -11.76 -2.60
N TYR A 61 8.88 -10.94 -2.30
CA TYR A 61 9.00 -9.48 -2.40
C TYR A 61 10.06 -8.90 -1.46
N LEU A 62 10.19 -9.45 -0.24
CA LEU A 62 11.19 -9.01 0.73
C LEU A 62 12.62 -9.29 0.24
N ASP A 63 12.80 -10.36 -0.52
CA ASP A 63 14.08 -10.75 -1.11
C ASP A 63 14.34 -10.10 -2.49
N ASP A 64 13.31 -9.72 -3.25
CA ASP A 64 13.45 -9.10 -4.57
C ASP A 64 13.85 -7.60 -4.49
N ARG A 65 15.16 -7.37 -4.46
CA ARG A 65 15.76 -6.02 -4.55
C ARG A 65 15.43 -5.29 -5.85
N ARG A 66 15.16 -6.01 -6.94
CA ARG A 66 14.84 -5.39 -8.23
C ARG A 66 13.46 -4.79 -8.19
N LEU A 67 12.46 -5.53 -7.71
CA LEU A 67 11.09 -5.02 -7.60
C LEU A 67 11.01 -3.90 -6.55
N GLN A 68 11.68 -4.04 -5.41
CA GLN A 68 11.81 -2.94 -4.43
C GLN A 68 12.45 -1.69 -5.04
N GLY A 69 13.46 -1.84 -5.89
CA GLY A 69 14.08 -0.74 -6.62
C GLY A 69 13.12 -0.03 -7.59
N GLN A 70 12.24 -0.78 -8.26
CA GLN A 70 11.18 -0.20 -9.10
C GLN A 70 10.15 0.56 -8.29
N VAL A 71 9.71 0.00 -7.16
CA VAL A 71 8.79 0.68 -6.22
C VAL A 71 9.43 1.98 -5.71
N LEU A 72 10.71 1.95 -5.33
CA LEU A 72 11.45 3.14 -4.90
C LEU A 72 11.49 4.21 -6.00
N MET A 73 11.80 3.80 -7.24
CA MET A 73 11.91 4.72 -8.36
C MET A 73 10.57 5.41 -8.67
N VAL A 74 9.46 4.66 -8.63
CA VAL A 74 8.14 5.16 -9.04
C VAL A 74 7.42 5.89 -7.91
N PHE A 75 7.42 5.31 -6.70
CA PHE A 75 6.61 5.78 -5.58
C PHE A 75 7.41 6.43 -4.46
N GLY A 76 8.74 6.32 -4.50
CA GLY A 76 9.64 6.92 -3.52
C GLY A 76 9.82 6.09 -2.24
N PRO A 77 10.70 6.57 -1.34
CA PRO A 77 11.17 5.77 -0.21
C PRO A 77 10.09 5.50 0.84
N ARG A 78 9.12 6.41 1.01
CA ARG A 78 8.04 6.24 1.98
C ARG A 78 7.12 5.07 1.62
N VAL A 79 6.78 4.93 0.34
CA VAL A 79 5.92 3.85 -0.13
C VAL A 79 6.68 2.52 -0.09
N LEU A 80 7.95 2.50 -0.47
CA LEU A 80 8.79 1.31 -0.33
C LEU A 80 8.89 0.85 1.13
N GLN A 81 9.16 1.77 2.06
CA GLN A 81 9.24 1.42 3.47
C GLN A 81 7.89 0.86 3.96
N TYR A 82 6.79 1.50 3.56
CA TYR A 82 5.45 1.07 3.92
C TYR A 82 5.12 -0.33 3.36
N SER A 83 5.43 -0.59 2.09
CA SER A 83 5.19 -1.90 1.49
C SER A 83 5.98 -3.01 2.17
N VAL A 84 7.24 -2.76 2.53
CA VAL A 84 8.08 -3.71 3.28
C VAL A 84 7.48 -3.98 4.67
N CYS A 85 7.07 -2.94 5.41
CA CYS A 85 6.40 -3.10 6.69
C CYS A 85 5.14 -3.97 6.58
N LEU A 86 4.30 -3.74 5.56
CA LEU A 86 3.11 -4.53 5.32
C LEU A 86 3.44 -6.01 5.05
N CYS A 87 4.45 -6.28 4.21
CA CYS A 87 4.90 -7.65 3.93
C CYS A 87 5.56 -8.35 5.12
N GLN A 88 6.05 -7.59 6.11
CA GLN A 88 6.51 -8.12 7.41
C GLN A 88 5.37 -8.34 8.41
N GLY A 89 4.12 -8.05 8.02
CA GLY A 89 2.95 -8.19 8.89
C GLY A 89 2.68 -6.99 9.80
N GLN A 90 3.35 -5.85 9.58
CA GLN A 90 3.15 -4.63 10.34
C GLN A 90 2.00 -3.81 9.72
N TYR A 91 0.78 -4.05 10.21
CA TYR A 91 -0.42 -3.39 9.72
C TYR A 91 -0.92 -2.30 10.68
N ASP A 92 -1.36 -1.16 10.14
CA ASP A 92 -2.03 -0.10 10.89
C ASP A 92 -3.51 -0.47 11.18
N TYR A 93 -3.74 -1.42 12.08
CA TYR A 93 -5.11 -1.88 12.40
C TYR A 93 -6.01 -0.75 12.90
N LEU A 94 -5.47 0.17 13.70
CA LEU A 94 -6.22 1.29 14.27
C LEU A 94 -6.77 2.22 13.17
N HIS A 95 -5.99 2.46 12.13
CA HIS A 95 -6.42 3.26 10.98
C HIS A 95 -7.49 2.57 10.14
N ARG A 96 -7.65 1.24 10.25
CA ARG A 96 -8.57 0.42 9.44
C ARG A 96 -9.85 0.03 10.17
N LEU A 97 -9.95 0.33 11.47
CA LEU A 97 -11.14 0.02 12.26
C LEU A 97 -12.36 0.84 11.80
N PRO A 98 -13.58 0.26 11.79
CA PRO A 98 -14.82 1.02 11.66
C PRO A 98 -14.95 2.08 12.76
N ASP A 99 -15.53 3.24 12.42
CA ASP A 99 -15.72 4.35 13.37
C ASP A 99 -16.50 3.91 14.62
N SER A 100 -17.49 3.04 14.46
CA SER A 100 -18.28 2.49 15.59
C SER A 100 -17.41 1.74 16.59
N LEU A 101 -16.43 0.95 16.13
CA LEU A 101 -15.50 0.24 17.01
C LEU A 101 -14.48 1.20 17.63
N LEU A 102 -14.00 2.19 16.88
CA LEU A 102 -13.11 3.22 17.41
C LEU A 102 -13.78 4.03 18.53
N LEU A 103 -15.03 4.46 18.32
CA LEU A 103 -15.82 5.17 19.33
C LEU A 103 -16.05 4.31 20.57
N LEU A 104 -16.34 3.02 20.40
CA LEU A 104 -16.47 2.09 21.52
C LEU A 104 -15.16 1.94 22.31
N ILE A 105 -14.01 1.87 21.62
CA ILE A 105 -12.70 1.83 22.28
C ILE A 105 -12.47 3.15 23.04
N MET A 106 -12.66 4.30 22.38
CA MET A 106 -12.46 5.62 22.99
C MET A 106 -13.37 5.85 24.20
N ALA A 107 -14.63 5.43 24.13
CA ALA A 107 -15.58 5.54 25.24
C ALA A 107 -15.22 4.71 26.48
N ARG A 108 -14.31 3.73 26.33
CA ARG A 108 -13.81 2.88 27.42
C ARG A 108 -12.46 3.34 27.98
N LEU A 109 -11.83 4.33 27.35
CA LEU A 109 -10.56 4.90 27.77
C LEU A 109 -10.78 6.10 28.69
N GLN A 110 -9.82 6.37 29.58
CA GLN A 110 -9.78 7.63 30.31
C GLN A 110 -9.41 8.77 29.36
N LEU A 111 -9.81 10.00 29.70
CA LEU A 111 -9.60 11.18 28.84
C LEU A 111 -8.12 11.38 28.47
N GLU A 112 -7.20 11.14 29.42
CA GLU A 112 -5.76 11.21 29.17
C GLU A 112 -5.29 10.19 28.13
N ASP A 113 -5.83 8.97 28.17
CA ASP A 113 -5.47 7.89 27.26
C ASP A 113 -6.08 8.12 25.87
N VAL A 114 -7.25 8.75 25.79
CA VAL A 114 -7.80 9.22 24.51
C VAL A 114 -6.86 10.24 23.87
N ALA A 115 -6.34 11.20 24.64
CA ALA A 115 -5.37 12.17 24.13
C ALA A 115 -4.06 11.49 23.67
N ARG A 116 -3.55 10.52 24.43
CA ARG A 116 -2.36 9.73 24.04
C ARG A 116 -2.61 8.92 22.77
N LEU A 117 -3.78 8.29 22.63
CA LEU A 117 -4.15 7.51 21.45
C LEU A 117 -4.22 8.41 20.20
N ALA A 118 -4.74 9.63 20.33
CA ALA A 118 -4.78 10.59 19.22
C ALA A 118 -3.40 11.01 18.71
N LEU A 119 -2.35 10.83 19.52
CA LEU A 119 -0.98 11.12 19.12
C LEU A 119 -0.34 10.00 18.29
N THR A 120 -0.81 8.75 18.41
CA THR A 120 -0.20 7.59 17.74
C THR A 120 -0.73 7.36 16.33
N CYS A 121 -1.95 7.79 16.02
CA CYS A 121 -2.56 7.61 14.70
C CYS A 121 -3.01 8.95 14.12
N ARG A 122 -2.62 9.20 12.86
CA ARG A 122 -2.99 10.45 12.14
C ARG A 122 -4.50 10.60 11.91
N ARG A 123 -5.24 9.48 11.88
CA ARG A 123 -6.70 9.49 11.67
C ARG A 123 -7.46 10.31 12.71
N PHE A 124 -6.92 10.45 13.93
CA PHE A 124 -7.56 11.24 14.99
C PHE A 124 -7.23 12.73 14.93
N ARG A 125 -6.44 13.18 13.93
CA ARG A 125 -6.05 14.58 13.74
C ARG A 125 -6.75 15.24 12.55
N GLU A 126 -7.49 14.46 11.77
CA GLU A 126 -8.35 14.93 10.67
C GLU A 126 -9.73 15.31 11.21
#